data_AF-A0A2E7APS9-F1
#
_entry.id   AF-A0A2E7APS9-F1
#
_cell.length_a   1.000
_cell.length_b   1.000
_cell.length_c   1.000
_cell.angle_alpha   90.00
_cell.angle_beta   90.00
_cell.angle_gamma   90.00
#
_symmetry.space_group_name_H-M   'P 1'
#
loop_
_entity.id
_entity.type
_entity.pdbx_description
1 polymer ?
#
loop_
_entity_poly.entity_id
_entity_poly.type
_entity_poly.pdbx_seq_one_letter_code
_entity_poly.pdbx_strand_id
1 'polypeptide(L)'
;LREQVELVLGRTQQRGAMMPGSDFEKMAENMRKAVTEMIPAEAELGRLDAAAALPPEQRALQFLQRADALIREAQVSFGGGGGGGGGGGGGDNALNESLADLLDLEMEKLRNQYEAVQRDQQQQLDEEIDEALQRLEELSRRQQQENERQRALAGLPQNQQGGGGGSQRQLANEAEELARQLERLARANSEPGMQELSRSLQQAADAMRRAAASNDDRALAEGIRALNDLRQTKGDLQNERSQRLQRDIDDMQTRIDRLQEEQRKIAEDVQQVGADAARGGNRQRLIEQMERVLERKDELTTEVTDLEQQIETTARASRRDEREAARKLQETSNWMRDSKLADKIRYSKGVAQQRLGPYAEQFEQQITNDLDYLSEMVDEAAELIEGSQQDGLTSALDDTRGLISGLESFSDRAQQGLERQREAAQQNEQQGQQGEQGQQGQQGEQGQQGQQGRQGGARNNAGRLGGPRDGVFGGDQNWEGTWDDQARQLEAEWDRRIDQAEALRERLANEGQQVTDLDEILSEMRNWEFDGTPRGIDELRDQVIDDLKIFEYTLRRLVDTELRPQPALTDSDEVPSGYRKQVEEYFRALSRSSGRPGRQR
;
A
#
# COMPACT_ATOMS: atom_id res chain seq x y z
N LEU A 1 -29.59 -2.17 -22.21
CA LEU A 1 -28.95 -0.92 -21.74
C LEU A 1 -29.27 0.26 -22.65
N ARG A 2 -28.88 0.27 -23.94
CA ARG A 2 -29.17 1.40 -24.86
C ARG A 2 -30.64 1.83 -24.87
N GLU A 3 -31.56 0.88 -25.03
CA GLU A 3 -33.00 1.16 -25.04
C GLU A 3 -33.51 1.80 -23.72
N GLN A 4 -32.89 1.47 -22.58
CA GLN A 4 -33.22 2.09 -21.29
C GLN A 4 -32.76 3.54 -21.28
N VAL A 5 -31.54 3.84 -21.74
CA VAL A 5 -31.04 5.22 -21.86
C VAL A 5 -31.90 6.05 -22.84
N GLU A 6 -32.33 5.45 -23.94
CA GLU A 6 -33.24 6.11 -24.91
C GLU A 6 -34.62 6.40 -24.31
N LEU A 7 -35.12 5.49 -23.47
CA LEU A 7 -36.40 5.64 -22.78
C LEU A 7 -36.33 6.74 -21.71
N VAL A 8 -35.26 6.79 -20.94
CA VAL A 8 -34.93 7.88 -20.00
C VAL A 8 -34.89 9.21 -20.76
N LEU A 9 -34.11 9.26 -21.84
CA LEU A 9 -33.98 10.44 -22.70
C LEU A 9 -35.36 10.93 -23.18
N GLY A 10 -36.18 10.02 -23.73
CA GLY A 10 -37.50 10.32 -24.25
C GLY A 10 -38.45 10.91 -23.20
N ARG A 11 -38.37 10.41 -21.96
CA ARG A 11 -39.14 10.95 -20.83
C ARG A 11 -38.68 12.35 -20.43
N THR A 12 -37.37 12.61 -20.43
CA THR A 12 -36.81 13.95 -20.17
C THR A 12 -37.31 14.97 -21.21
N GLN A 13 -37.43 14.58 -22.49
CA GLN A 13 -37.93 15.48 -23.55
C GLN A 13 -39.45 15.73 -23.45
N GLN A 14 -40.24 14.68 -23.18
CA GLN A 14 -41.70 14.79 -23.13
C GLN A 14 -42.21 15.66 -21.98
N ARG A 15 -41.43 15.79 -20.89
CA ARG A 15 -41.83 16.50 -19.67
C ARG A 15 -41.37 17.96 -19.59
N GLY A 16 -40.82 18.51 -20.68
CA GLY A 16 -40.63 19.96 -20.83
C GLY A 16 -39.46 20.58 -20.06
N ALA A 17 -38.52 19.78 -19.54
CA ALA A 17 -37.35 20.23 -18.77
C ALA A 17 -36.24 20.91 -19.62
N MET A 18 -36.49 21.17 -20.90
CA MET A 18 -35.54 21.78 -21.83
C MET A 18 -35.69 23.31 -21.84
N MET A 19 -35.29 23.96 -20.75
CA MET A 19 -34.92 25.37 -20.87
C MET A 19 -33.53 25.45 -21.53
N PRO A 20 -33.32 26.33 -22.53
CA PRO A 20 -32.02 26.52 -23.16
C PRO A 20 -30.94 26.85 -22.12
N GLY A 21 -29.90 26.01 -22.04
CA GLY A 21 -28.80 26.14 -21.08
C GLY A 21 -29.04 25.53 -19.70
N SER A 22 -30.15 24.82 -19.47
CA SER A 22 -30.40 24.12 -18.21
C SER A 22 -29.50 22.89 -18.04
N ASP A 23 -29.28 22.46 -16.80
CA ASP A 23 -28.52 21.24 -16.52
C ASP A 23 -29.23 19.99 -17.06
N PHE A 24 -30.56 20.01 -17.17
CA PHE A 24 -31.34 18.98 -17.87
C PHE A 24 -31.05 18.92 -19.38
N GLU A 25 -30.79 20.05 -20.05
CA GLU A 25 -30.39 20.04 -21.47
C GLU A 25 -28.98 19.44 -21.64
N LYS A 26 -28.04 19.84 -20.78
CA LYS A 26 -26.67 19.28 -20.76
C LYS A 26 -26.69 17.78 -20.43
N MET A 27 -27.55 17.36 -19.52
CA MET A 27 -27.77 15.95 -19.17
C MET A 27 -28.29 15.17 -20.39
N ALA A 28 -29.35 15.66 -21.04
CA ALA A 28 -29.90 15.03 -22.25
C ALA A 28 -28.90 15.03 -23.43
N GLU A 29 -27.97 15.99 -23.49
CA GLU A 29 -26.87 15.97 -24.44
C GLU A 29 -25.87 14.85 -24.13
N ASN A 30 -25.45 14.72 -22.87
CA ASN A 30 -24.57 13.64 -22.44
C ASN A 30 -25.21 12.26 -22.66
N MET A 31 -26.49 12.07 -22.33
CA MET A 31 -27.22 10.82 -22.61
C MET A 31 -27.30 10.50 -24.11
N ARG A 32 -27.49 11.50 -24.99
CA ARG A 32 -27.43 11.30 -26.44
C ARG A 32 -26.05 10.86 -26.92
N LYS A 33 -24.99 11.44 -26.34
CA LYS A 33 -23.60 11.01 -26.62
C LYS A 33 -23.37 9.58 -26.14
N ALA A 34 -23.89 9.23 -24.96
CA ALA A 34 -23.84 7.85 -24.44
C ALA A 34 -24.51 6.88 -25.41
N VAL A 35 -25.75 7.13 -25.82
CA VAL A 35 -26.47 6.30 -26.80
C VAL A 35 -25.69 6.16 -28.11
N THR A 36 -25.07 7.23 -28.59
CA THR A 36 -24.25 7.21 -29.81
C THR A 36 -23.06 6.26 -29.69
N GLU A 37 -22.42 6.20 -28.52
CA GLU A 37 -21.33 5.27 -28.23
C GLU A 37 -21.84 3.85 -27.92
N MET A 38 -23.05 3.68 -27.39
CA MET A 38 -23.64 2.35 -27.13
C MET A 38 -24.02 1.60 -28.41
N ILE A 39 -24.34 2.28 -29.51
CA ILE A 39 -24.69 1.64 -30.79
C ILE A 39 -23.53 0.77 -31.35
N PRO A 40 -22.29 1.28 -31.51
CA PRO A 40 -21.18 0.45 -31.95
C PRO A 40 -20.82 -0.62 -30.91
N ALA A 41 -20.93 -0.35 -29.61
CA ALA A 41 -20.71 -1.36 -28.58
C ALA A 41 -21.71 -2.53 -28.71
N GLU A 42 -23.00 -2.24 -28.88
CA GLU A 42 -24.06 -3.25 -29.08
C GLU A 42 -23.80 -4.08 -30.35
N ALA A 43 -23.36 -3.45 -31.44
CA ALA A 43 -23.06 -4.14 -32.68
C ALA A 43 -21.88 -5.14 -32.54
N GLU A 44 -20.82 -4.75 -31.82
CA GLU A 44 -19.67 -5.63 -31.57
C GLU A 44 -19.98 -6.72 -30.53
N LEU A 45 -20.75 -6.41 -29.48
CA LEU A 45 -21.25 -7.41 -28.52
C LEU A 45 -22.17 -8.43 -29.20
N GLY A 46 -23.04 -8.00 -30.12
CA GLY A 46 -23.89 -8.88 -30.94
C GLY A 46 -23.08 -9.81 -31.85
N ARG A 47 -21.81 -9.48 -32.12
CA ARG A 47 -20.85 -10.32 -32.83
C ARG A 47 -19.98 -11.18 -31.91
N LEU A 48 -20.21 -11.13 -30.60
CA LEU A 48 -19.41 -11.78 -29.57
C LEU A 48 -17.96 -11.26 -29.51
N ASP A 49 -17.71 -10.03 -29.97
CA ASP A 49 -16.40 -9.37 -29.87
C ASP A 49 -16.40 -8.36 -28.71
N ALA A 50 -16.18 -8.88 -27.49
CA ALA A 50 -16.13 -8.06 -26.28
C ALA A 50 -14.95 -7.07 -26.29
N ALA A 51 -13.84 -7.43 -26.95
CA ALA A 51 -12.65 -6.58 -27.02
C ALA A 51 -12.89 -5.34 -27.90
N ALA A 52 -13.56 -5.51 -29.03
CA ALA A 52 -13.93 -4.39 -29.90
C ALA A 52 -15.05 -3.51 -29.30
N ALA A 53 -15.91 -4.09 -28.45
CA ALA A 53 -16.98 -3.37 -27.77
C ALA A 53 -16.51 -2.51 -26.58
N LEU A 54 -15.39 -2.85 -25.95
CA LEU A 54 -14.94 -2.20 -24.71
C LEU A 54 -14.70 -0.68 -24.85
N PRO A 55 -13.99 -0.17 -25.88
CA PRO A 55 -13.74 1.27 -26.00
C PRO A 55 -14.98 2.15 -26.20
N PRO A 56 -15.98 1.80 -27.04
CA PRO A 56 -17.24 2.54 -27.09
C PRO A 56 -18.03 2.42 -25.78
N GLU A 57 -18.01 1.26 -25.12
CA GLU A 57 -18.72 1.05 -23.85
C GLU A 57 -18.19 1.96 -22.72
N GLN A 58 -16.88 2.06 -22.58
CA GLN A 58 -16.26 2.97 -21.60
C GLN A 58 -16.61 4.44 -21.86
N ARG A 59 -16.67 4.87 -23.12
CA ARG A 59 -17.08 6.23 -23.47
C ARG A 59 -18.55 6.47 -23.17
N ALA A 60 -19.41 5.49 -23.42
CA ALA A 60 -20.82 5.57 -23.03
C ALA A 60 -20.97 5.75 -21.52
N LEU A 61 -20.25 4.96 -20.72
CA LEU A 61 -20.26 5.06 -19.26
C LEU A 61 -19.82 6.44 -18.76
N GLN A 62 -18.74 7.01 -19.32
CA GLN A 62 -18.29 8.36 -18.95
C GLN A 62 -19.35 9.42 -19.21
N PHE A 63 -20.08 9.32 -20.32
CA PHE A 63 -21.18 10.24 -20.60
C PHE A 63 -22.36 10.05 -19.65
N LEU A 64 -22.67 8.81 -19.27
CA LEU A 64 -23.70 8.52 -18.26
C LEU A 64 -23.31 9.09 -16.88
N GLN A 65 -22.07 8.92 -16.44
CA GLN A 65 -21.56 9.50 -15.18
C GLN A 65 -21.62 11.03 -15.18
N ARG A 66 -21.33 11.69 -16.32
CA ARG A 66 -21.50 13.14 -16.46
C ARG A 66 -22.97 13.56 -16.43
N ALA A 67 -23.85 12.78 -17.04
CA ALA A 67 -25.29 13.03 -16.97
C ALA A 67 -25.81 12.92 -15.53
N ASP A 68 -25.33 11.92 -14.78
CA ASP A 68 -25.65 11.70 -13.37
C ASP A 68 -25.21 12.87 -12.47
N ALA A 69 -23.97 13.34 -12.62
CA ALA A 69 -23.48 14.50 -11.88
C ALA A 69 -24.34 15.76 -12.11
N LEU A 70 -24.84 15.96 -13.33
CA LEU A 70 -25.71 17.08 -13.68
C LEU A 70 -27.12 16.97 -13.06
N ILE A 71 -27.63 15.76 -12.79
CA ILE A 71 -28.89 15.56 -12.07
C ILE A 71 -28.77 16.05 -10.64
N ARG A 72 -27.67 15.69 -9.95
CA ARG A 72 -27.42 16.10 -8.57
C ARG A 72 -27.23 17.62 -8.47
N GLU A 73 -26.49 18.22 -9.41
CA GLU A 73 -26.33 19.67 -9.48
C GLU A 73 -27.68 20.37 -9.74
N ALA A 74 -28.50 19.83 -10.63
CA ALA A 74 -29.86 20.33 -10.86
C ALA A 74 -30.69 20.26 -9.57
N GLN A 75 -30.72 19.13 -8.85
CA GLN A 75 -31.39 18.98 -7.56
C GLN A 75 -30.93 20.03 -6.54
N VAL A 76 -29.62 20.29 -6.42
CA VAL A 76 -29.09 21.32 -5.52
C VAL A 76 -29.50 22.73 -5.96
N SER A 77 -29.55 23.00 -7.27
CA SER A 77 -30.01 24.30 -7.79
C SER A 77 -31.50 24.56 -7.53
N PHE A 78 -32.32 23.50 -7.53
CA PHE A 78 -33.75 23.56 -7.19
C PHE A 78 -33.99 23.54 -5.67
N GLY A 79 -33.14 22.85 -4.89
CA GLY A 79 -33.21 22.75 -3.43
C GLY A 79 -32.58 23.94 -2.67
N GLY A 80 -31.56 24.58 -3.25
CA GLY A 80 -30.82 25.70 -2.66
C GLY A 80 -31.52 27.06 -2.69
N GLY A 81 -32.69 27.16 -3.34
CA GLY A 81 -33.48 28.40 -3.43
C GLY A 81 -34.48 28.65 -2.29
N GLY A 82 -34.59 27.73 -1.32
CA GLY A 82 -35.71 27.66 -0.38
C GLY A 82 -35.52 28.31 0.99
N GLY A 83 -34.63 29.29 1.15
CA GLY A 83 -34.43 30.04 2.39
C GLY A 83 -35.39 31.23 2.53
N GLY A 84 -36.70 30.98 2.66
CA GLY A 84 -37.65 31.97 3.19
C GLY A 84 -38.83 32.34 2.30
N GLY A 85 -40.03 32.22 2.88
CA GLY A 85 -41.21 33.01 2.50
C GLY A 85 -42.29 32.24 1.74
N GLY A 86 -43.38 31.96 2.44
CA GLY A 86 -44.56 31.24 1.95
C GLY A 86 -45.20 31.76 0.65
N GLY A 87 -45.91 30.85 0.00
CA GLY A 87 -47.16 31.15 -0.70
C GLY A 87 -47.16 30.87 -2.21
N GLY A 88 -47.86 29.78 -2.59
CA GLY A 88 -48.64 29.71 -3.83
C GLY A 88 -47.85 29.57 -5.14
N GLY A 89 -47.57 28.33 -5.54
CA GLY A 89 -47.03 28.00 -6.87
C GLY A 89 -46.95 26.49 -7.13
N GLY A 90 -47.99 25.74 -6.77
CA GLY A 90 -48.01 24.28 -6.82
C GLY A 90 -48.49 23.74 -8.16
N GLY A 91 -47.55 23.37 -9.03
CA GLY A 91 -47.84 22.66 -10.28
C GLY A 91 -46.55 22.18 -10.94
N ASP A 92 -45.69 23.12 -11.35
CA ASP A 92 -44.51 22.81 -12.15
C ASP A 92 -43.30 22.34 -11.32
N ASN A 93 -43.09 22.86 -10.09
CA ASN A 93 -41.98 22.41 -9.23
C ASN A 93 -42.12 20.95 -8.78
N ALA A 94 -43.33 20.49 -8.43
CA ALA A 94 -43.56 19.10 -8.01
C ALA A 94 -43.41 18.09 -9.17
N LEU A 95 -43.70 18.53 -10.41
CA LEU A 95 -43.49 17.73 -11.61
C LEU A 95 -42.00 17.66 -12.00
N ASN A 96 -41.24 18.74 -11.78
CA ASN A 96 -39.80 18.78 -12.00
C ASN A 96 -39.02 17.96 -10.95
N GLU A 97 -39.41 18.03 -9.67
CA GLU A 97 -38.83 17.25 -8.57
C GLU A 97 -39.12 15.75 -8.77
N SER A 98 -40.37 15.39 -9.09
CA SER A 98 -40.73 14.01 -9.45
C SER A 98 -40.06 13.50 -10.73
N LEU A 99 -39.60 14.39 -11.61
CA LEU A 99 -38.85 14.02 -12.81
C LEU A 99 -37.39 13.79 -12.47
N ALA A 100 -36.78 14.68 -11.67
CA ALA A 100 -35.42 14.51 -11.19
C ALA A 100 -35.27 13.18 -10.44
N ASP A 101 -36.18 12.89 -9.50
CA ASP A 101 -36.17 11.66 -8.70
C ASP A 101 -36.27 10.39 -9.55
N LEU A 102 -37.12 10.40 -10.58
CA LEU A 102 -37.31 9.23 -11.45
C LEU A 102 -36.10 9.03 -12.37
N LEU A 103 -35.49 10.12 -12.83
CA LEU A 103 -34.26 10.06 -13.62
C LEU A 103 -33.06 9.60 -12.79
N ASP A 104 -32.98 10.02 -11.53
CA ASP A 104 -31.98 9.59 -10.55
C ASP A 104 -32.06 8.07 -10.37
N LEU A 105 -33.27 7.57 -10.12
CA LEU A 105 -33.59 6.16 -9.97
C LEU A 105 -33.20 5.32 -11.21
N GLU A 106 -33.56 5.78 -12.41
CA GLU A 106 -33.19 5.08 -13.66
C GLU A 106 -31.68 5.12 -13.94
N MET A 107 -30.99 6.19 -13.55
CA MET A 107 -29.54 6.32 -13.69
C MET A 107 -28.78 5.46 -12.68
N GLU A 108 -29.25 5.39 -11.44
CA GLU A 108 -28.71 4.53 -10.41
C GLU A 108 -28.82 3.06 -10.81
N LYS A 109 -29.97 2.65 -11.35
CA LYS A 109 -30.15 1.31 -11.89
C LYS A 109 -29.22 0.98 -13.06
N LEU A 110 -28.92 1.96 -13.92
CA LEU A 110 -27.93 1.79 -14.99
C LEU A 110 -26.53 1.65 -14.40
N ARG A 111 -26.18 2.51 -13.45
CA ARG A 111 -24.90 2.48 -12.73
C ARG A 111 -24.67 1.15 -12.04
N ASN A 112 -25.65 0.64 -11.30
CA ASN A 112 -25.57 -0.65 -10.61
C ASN A 112 -25.34 -1.81 -11.59
N GLN A 113 -25.96 -1.77 -12.78
CA GLN A 113 -25.70 -2.77 -13.83
C GLN A 113 -24.28 -2.69 -14.39
N TYR A 114 -23.72 -1.49 -14.56
CA TYR A 114 -22.34 -1.29 -14.99
C TYR A 114 -21.33 -1.71 -13.92
N GLU A 115 -21.55 -1.29 -12.67
CA GLU A 115 -20.69 -1.63 -11.53
C GLU A 115 -20.68 -3.13 -11.26
N ALA A 116 -21.79 -3.84 -11.46
CA ALA A 116 -21.83 -5.30 -11.33
C ALA A 116 -20.89 -5.99 -12.35
N VAL A 117 -20.90 -5.56 -13.61
CA VAL A 117 -20.01 -6.09 -14.65
C VAL A 117 -18.55 -5.75 -14.35
N GLN A 118 -18.28 -4.52 -13.89
CA GLN A 118 -16.95 -4.08 -13.52
C GLN A 118 -16.41 -4.87 -12.31
N ARG A 119 -17.27 -5.20 -11.34
CA ARG A 119 -16.91 -5.97 -10.15
C ARG A 119 -16.49 -7.40 -10.48
N ASP A 120 -17.21 -8.08 -11.38
CA ASP A 120 -16.84 -9.42 -11.84
C ASP A 120 -15.47 -9.42 -12.53
N GLN A 121 -15.16 -8.38 -13.31
CA GLN A 121 -13.86 -8.21 -13.94
C GLN A 121 -12.75 -7.92 -12.91
N GLN A 122 -13.07 -7.14 -11.87
CA GLN A 122 -12.13 -6.80 -10.80
C GLN A 122 -11.82 -7.99 -9.90
N GLN A 123 -12.81 -8.84 -9.59
CA GLN A 123 -12.58 -10.09 -8.85
C GLN A 123 -11.64 -11.05 -9.60
N GLN A 124 -11.78 -11.16 -10.92
CA GLN A 124 -10.86 -11.97 -11.73
C GLN A 124 -9.44 -11.41 -11.70
N LEU A 125 -9.29 -10.08 -11.77
CA LEU A 125 -8.00 -9.42 -11.63
C LEU A 125 -7.36 -9.76 -10.27
N ASP A 126 -8.11 -9.66 -9.17
CA ASP A 126 -7.56 -9.94 -7.84
C ASP A 126 -7.14 -11.41 -7.67
N GLU A 127 -7.90 -12.35 -8.24
CA GLU A 127 -7.52 -13.77 -8.28
C GLU A 127 -6.22 -13.99 -9.07
N GLU A 128 -6.07 -13.34 -10.23
CA GLU A 128 -4.85 -13.43 -11.04
C GLU A 128 -3.65 -12.78 -10.33
N ILE A 129 -3.86 -11.72 -9.56
CA ILE A 129 -2.82 -11.07 -8.76
C ILE A 129 -2.37 -11.95 -7.60
N ASP A 130 -3.33 -12.56 -6.90
CA ASP A 130 -3.03 -13.51 -5.83
C ASP A 130 -2.24 -14.71 -6.35
N GLU A 131 -2.59 -15.23 -7.53
CA GLU A 131 -1.83 -16.28 -8.21
C GLU A 131 -0.42 -15.81 -8.59
N ALA A 132 -0.29 -14.59 -9.13
CA ALA A 132 1.01 -14.01 -9.47
C ALA A 132 1.91 -13.86 -8.24
N LEU A 133 1.38 -13.37 -7.11
CA LEU A 133 2.10 -13.26 -5.84
C LEU A 133 2.61 -14.62 -5.34
N GLN A 134 1.76 -15.66 -5.41
CA GLN A 134 2.16 -17.01 -5.03
C GLN A 134 3.30 -17.55 -5.92
N ARG A 135 3.20 -17.32 -7.24
CA ARG A 135 4.25 -17.71 -8.19
C ARG A 135 5.54 -16.94 -7.96
N LEU A 136 5.49 -15.63 -7.68
CA LEU A 136 6.67 -14.83 -7.33
C LEU A 136 7.35 -15.34 -6.05
N GLU A 137 6.56 -15.69 -5.03
CA GLU A 137 7.09 -16.25 -3.80
C GLU A 137 7.78 -17.60 -4.03
N GLU A 138 7.18 -18.48 -4.82
CA GLU A 138 7.82 -19.75 -5.16
C GLU A 138 9.09 -19.55 -5.99
N LEU A 139 9.04 -18.69 -6.99
CA LEU A 139 10.17 -18.38 -7.88
C LEU A 139 11.35 -17.77 -7.09
N SER A 140 11.09 -16.81 -6.21
CA SER A 140 12.12 -16.19 -5.35
C SER A 140 12.73 -17.21 -4.39
N ARG A 141 11.92 -18.08 -3.77
CA ARG A 141 12.43 -19.18 -2.92
C ARG A 141 13.33 -20.14 -3.70
N ARG A 142 12.95 -20.52 -4.93
CA ARG A 142 13.76 -21.41 -5.78
C ARG A 142 15.05 -20.72 -6.24
N GLN A 143 14.99 -19.44 -6.62
CA GLN A 143 16.18 -18.68 -6.99
C GLN A 143 17.15 -18.53 -5.82
N GLN A 144 16.66 -18.30 -4.61
CA GLN A 144 17.50 -18.27 -3.41
C GLN A 144 18.25 -19.59 -3.20
N GLN A 145 17.54 -20.73 -3.32
CA GLN A 145 18.17 -22.05 -3.21
C GLN A 145 19.23 -22.29 -4.29
N GLU A 146 19.01 -21.83 -5.52
CA GLU A 146 20.00 -21.92 -6.59
C GLU A 146 21.22 -21.04 -6.33
N ASN A 147 21.04 -19.82 -5.82
CA ASN A 147 22.15 -18.96 -5.40
C ASN A 147 22.98 -19.61 -4.28
N GLU A 148 22.32 -20.23 -3.29
CA GLU A 148 22.98 -20.96 -2.21
C GLU A 148 23.77 -22.17 -2.74
N ARG A 149 23.21 -22.92 -3.70
CA ARG A 149 23.92 -24.01 -4.37
C ARG A 149 25.15 -23.50 -5.11
N GLN A 150 25.03 -22.42 -5.87
CA GLN A 150 26.14 -21.82 -6.60
C GLN A 150 27.24 -21.32 -5.65
N ARG A 151 26.88 -20.71 -4.52
CA ARG A 151 27.83 -20.36 -3.44
C ARG A 151 28.56 -21.59 -2.90
N ALA A 152 27.83 -22.68 -2.65
CA ALA A 152 28.42 -23.92 -2.17
C ALA A 152 29.39 -24.54 -3.21
N LEU A 153 29.07 -24.44 -4.50
CA LEU A 153 29.89 -24.95 -5.60
C LEU A 153 31.12 -24.07 -5.90
N ALA A 154 31.05 -22.75 -5.70
CA ALA A 154 32.18 -21.84 -5.88
C ALA A 154 33.37 -22.14 -4.93
N GLY A 155 33.13 -22.87 -3.83
CA GLY A 155 34.17 -23.32 -2.91
C GLY A 155 34.87 -24.64 -3.29
N LEU A 156 34.47 -25.33 -4.37
CA LEU A 156 35.05 -26.63 -4.77
C LEU A 156 35.99 -26.54 -5.98
N PRO A 157 37.08 -27.32 -6.02
CA PRO A 157 38.03 -27.31 -7.13
C PRO A 157 37.44 -27.80 -8.46
N GLN A 158 37.76 -27.02 -9.49
CA GLN A 158 37.26 -26.89 -10.88
C GLN A 158 36.94 -28.13 -11.74
N ASN A 159 37.14 -29.37 -11.27
CA ASN A 159 37.17 -30.54 -12.17
C ASN A 159 35.84 -31.32 -12.31
N GLN A 160 34.72 -30.74 -11.86
CA GLN A 160 33.39 -31.38 -11.91
C GLN A 160 32.28 -30.39 -12.29
N GLN A 161 32.62 -29.46 -13.18
CA GLN A 161 31.84 -28.26 -13.45
C GLN A 161 31.09 -28.38 -14.78
N GLY A 162 29.79 -28.68 -14.69
CA GLY A 162 28.92 -28.80 -15.86
C GLY A 162 27.52 -29.28 -15.47
N GLY A 163 26.69 -28.41 -14.90
CA GLY A 163 25.33 -28.80 -14.52
C GLY A 163 24.36 -27.70 -14.06
N GLY A 164 24.82 -26.54 -13.58
CA GLY A 164 23.94 -25.51 -12.97
C GLY A 164 23.13 -24.65 -13.95
N GLY A 165 23.48 -24.59 -15.23
CA GLY A 165 22.78 -23.72 -16.19
C GLY A 165 21.36 -24.19 -16.58
N GLY A 166 20.98 -25.43 -16.26
CA GLY A 166 19.67 -25.98 -16.60
C GLY A 166 18.53 -25.43 -15.73
N SER A 167 18.70 -25.49 -14.41
CA SER A 167 17.74 -24.95 -13.42
C SER A 167 17.56 -23.45 -13.59
N GLN A 168 18.66 -22.73 -13.78
CA GLN A 168 18.66 -21.29 -13.96
C GLN A 168 17.90 -20.84 -15.24
N ARG A 169 17.95 -21.62 -16.33
CA ARG A 169 17.12 -21.38 -17.53
C ARG A 169 15.64 -21.65 -17.31
N GLN A 170 15.31 -22.64 -16.49
CA GLN A 170 13.91 -22.95 -16.16
C GLN A 170 13.30 -21.80 -15.36
N LEU A 171 14.00 -21.32 -14.32
CA LEU A 171 13.56 -20.16 -13.53
C LEU A 171 13.41 -18.91 -14.40
N ALA A 172 14.34 -18.68 -15.33
CA ALA A 172 14.22 -17.58 -16.27
C ALA A 172 12.97 -17.66 -17.17
N ASN A 173 12.59 -18.86 -17.60
CA ASN A 173 11.39 -19.05 -18.41
C ASN A 173 10.11 -18.87 -17.59
N GLU A 174 10.07 -19.39 -16.36
CA GLU A 174 8.94 -19.19 -15.43
C GLU A 174 8.74 -17.69 -15.11
N ALA A 175 9.83 -16.96 -14.89
CA ALA A 175 9.82 -15.51 -14.68
C ALA A 175 9.29 -14.76 -15.92
N GLU A 176 9.74 -15.12 -17.13
CA GLU A 176 9.25 -14.50 -18.37
C GLU A 176 7.76 -14.81 -18.62
N GLU A 177 7.31 -16.04 -18.35
CA GLU A 177 5.90 -16.42 -18.47
C GLU A 177 5.02 -15.58 -17.54
N LEU A 178 5.46 -15.40 -16.29
CA LEU A 178 4.76 -14.56 -15.33
C LEU A 178 4.80 -13.08 -15.75
N ALA A 179 5.91 -12.58 -16.30
CA ALA A 179 5.97 -11.21 -16.82
C ALA A 179 5.00 -10.97 -17.97
N ARG A 180 4.83 -11.95 -18.86
CA ARG A 180 3.85 -11.89 -19.95
C ARG A 180 2.41 -11.95 -19.44
N GLN A 181 2.15 -12.64 -18.33
CA GLN A 181 0.83 -12.63 -17.69
C GLN A 181 0.53 -11.26 -17.10
N LEU A 182 1.46 -10.69 -16.32
CA LEU A 182 1.33 -9.33 -15.79
C LEU A 182 1.18 -8.29 -16.90
N GLU A 183 1.90 -8.42 -18.02
CA GLU A 183 1.75 -7.52 -19.16
C GLU A 183 0.37 -7.62 -19.82
N ARG A 184 -0.20 -8.83 -19.92
CA ARG A 184 -1.57 -9.02 -20.43
C ARG A 184 -2.59 -8.40 -19.50
N LEU A 185 -2.44 -8.62 -18.20
CA LEU A 185 -3.26 -7.99 -17.15
C LEU A 185 -3.18 -6.46 -17.22
N ALA A 186 -1.98 -5.92 -17.33
CA ALA A 186 -1.72 -4.49 -17.45
C ALA A 186 -2.41 -3.89 -18.69
N ARG A 187 -2.37 -4.61 -19.82
CA ARG A 187 -3.02 -4.18 -21.07
C ARG A 187 -4.54 -4.32 -21.03
N ALA A 188 -5.04 -5.39 -20.41
CA ALA A 188 -6.48 -5.68 -20.33
C ALA A 188 -7.20 -4.67 -19.42
N ASN A 189 -6.58 -4.30 -18.30
CA ASN A 189 -7.20 -3.45 -17.29
C ASN A 189 -6.59 -2.03 -17.25
N SER A 190 -5.64 -1.73 -18.14
CA SER A 190 -4.98 -0.41 -18.25
C SER A 190 -4.29 0.07 -16.96
N GLU A 191 -3.78 -0.85 -16.16
CA GLU A 191 -3.10 -0.57 -14.89
C GLU A 191 -1.65 -0.10 -15.13
N PRO A 192 -1.29 1.16 -14.78
CA PRO A 192 0.07 1.68 -14.98
C PRO A 192 1.11 0.93 -14.15
N GLY A 193 0.81 0.63 -12.88
CA GLY A 193 1.72 -0.08 -11.97
C GLY A 193 2.07 -1.48 -12.45
N MET A 194 1.10 -2.18 -13.04
CA MET A 194 1.31 -3.52 -13.63
C MET A 194 2.28 -3.52 -14.82
N GLN A 195 2.37 -2.43 -15.56
CA GLN A 195 3.35 -2.33 -16.65
C GLN A 195 4.77 -2.25 -16.10
N GLU A 196 4.98 -1.53 -15.00
CA GLU A 196 6.28 -1.41 -14.34
C GLU A 196 6.72 -2.74 -13.72
N LEU A 197 5.80 -3.41 -13.03
CA LEU A 197 6.00 -4.76 -12.49
C LEU A 197 6.41 -5.76 -13.59
N SER A 198 5.75 -5.72 -14.74
CA SER A 198 6.09 -6.59 -15.88
C SER A 198 7.51 -6.34 -16.40
N ARG A 199 7.97 -5.09 -16.40
CA ARG A 199 9.34 -4.73 -16.83
C ARG A 199 10.37 -5.19 -15.82
N SER A 200 10.12 -5.00 -14.53
CA SER A 200 10.99 -5.48 -13.44
C SER A 200 11.16 -7.01 -13.52
N LEU A 201 10.06 -7.73 -13.72
CA LEU A 201 10.09 -9.19 -13.85
C LEU A 201 10.81 -9.68 -15.11
N GLN A 202 10.73 -8.93 -16.23
CA GLN A 202 11.54 -9.19 -17.42
C GLN A 202 13.04 -9.01 -17.15
N GLN A 203 13.42 -7.99 -16.38
CA GLN A 203 14.81 -7.76 -15.99
C GLN A 203 15.34 -8.90 -15.12
N ALA A 204 14.52 -9.38 -14.17
CA ALA A 204 14.84 -10.55 -13.37
C ALA A 204 15.07 -11.79 -14.24
N ALA A 205 14.17 -12.05 -15.19
CA ALA A 205 14.29 -13.18 -16.13
C ALA A 205 15.57 -13.10 -16.99
N ASP A 206 15.93 -11.90 -17.47
CA ASP A 206 17.15 -11.68 -18.24
C ASP A 206 18.43 -11.86 -17.39
N ALA A 207 18.43 -11.41 -16.13
CA ALA A 207 19.51 -11.66 -15.19
C ALA A 207 19.68 -13.17 -14.94
N MET A 208 18.59 -13.93 -14.79
CA MET A 208 18.65 -15.39 -14.69
C MET A 208 19.23 -16.04 -15.95
N ARG A 209 18.86 -15.57 -17.16
CA ARG A 209 19.45 -16.07 -18.41
C ARG A 209 20.95 -15.81 -18.49
N ARG A 210 21.38 -14.62 -18.09
CA ARG A 210 22.79 -14.25 -18.03
C ARG A 210 23.51 -15.15 -17.03
N ALA A 211 22.95 -15.36 -15.85
CA ALA A 211 23.48 -16.27 -14.85
C ALA A 211 23.67 -17.70 -15.41
N ALA A 212 22.70 -18.19 -16.17
CA ALA A 212 22.75 -19.51 -16.80
C ALA A 212 23.76 -19.65 -17.96
N ALA A 213 24.22 -18.53 -18.51
CA ALA A 213 25.18 -18.47 -19.61
C ALA A 213 26.60 -18.07 -19.16
N SER A 214 26.74 -17.53 -17.96
CA SER A 214 28.00 -17.04 -17.40
C SER A 214 28.73 -18.08 -16.54
N ASN A 215 30.04 -17.86 -16.35
CA ASN A 215 30.87 -18.62 -15.42
C ASN A 215 30.63 -18.18 -13.95
N ASP A 216 31.04 -19.02 -12.99
CA ASP A 216 30.52 -19.07 -11.61
C ASP A 216 30.45 -17.73 -10.88
N ASP A 217 31.52 -16.92 -10.90
CA ASP A 217 31.54 -15.63 -10.16
C ASP A 217 30.53 -14.62 -10.72
N ARG A 218 30.38 -14.59 -12.05
CA ARG A 218 29.37 -13.73 -12.70
C ARG A 218 27.98 -14.34 -12.63
N ALA A 219 27.88 -15.67 -12.62
CA ALA A 219 26.61 -16.37 -12.52
C ALA A 219 25.94 -16.10 -11.17
N LEU A 220 26.71 -16.16 -10.08
CA LEU A 220 26.21 -15.85 -8.75
C LEU A 220 25.79 -14.38 -8.63
N ALA A 221 26.58 -13.44 -9.15
CA ALA A 221 26.24 -12.02 -9.11
C ALA A 221 24.93 -11.72 -9.87
N GLU A 222 24.73 -12.29 -11.06
CA GLU A 222 23.49 -12.14 -11.83
C GLU A 222 22.31 -12.85 -11.14
N GLY A 223 22.54 -14.01 -10.51
CA GLY A 223 21.50 -14.73 -9.74
C GLY A 223 21.05 -13.97 -8.49
N ILE A 224 21.96 -13.24 -7.82
CA ILE A 224 21.62 -12.35 -6.70
C ILE A 224 20.79 -11.16 -7.19
N ARG A 225 21.19 -10.51 -8.29
CA ARG A 225 20.38 -9.43 -8.89
C ARG A 225 18.97 -9.90 -9.23
N ALA A 226 18.85 -11.05 -9.90
CA ALA A 226 17.55 -11.61 -10.22
C ALA A 226 16.69 -11.86 -8.99
N LEU A 227 17.28 -12.36 -7.88
CA LEU A 227 16.55 -12.57 -6.63
C LEU A 227 16.05 -11.25 -6.03
N ASN A 228 16.86 -10.20 -6.07
CA ASN A 228 16.49 -8.88 -5.57
C ASN A 228 15.35 -8.29 -6.41
N ASP A 229 15.45 -8.34 -7.75
CA ASP A 229 14.39 -7.89 -8.66
C ASP A 229 13.06 -8.63 -8.40
N LEU A 230 13.11 -9.94 -8.11
CA LEU A 230 11.92 -10.72 -7.75
C LEU A 230 11.30 -10.31 -6.42
N ARG A 231 12.13 -10.06 -5.39
CA ARG A 231 11.66 -9.61 -4.08
C ARG A 231 11.03 -8.22 -4.17
N GLN A 232 11.67 -7.32 -4.91
CA GLN A 232 11.15 -6.00 -5.20
C GLN A 232 9.80 -6.09 -5.93
N THR A 233 9.72 -6.85 -7.02
CA THR A 233 8.47 -7.04 -7.77
C THR A 233 7.36 -7.62 -6.90
N LYS A 234 7.70 -8.52 -5.96
CA LYS A 234 6.73 -9.05 -4.99
C LYS A 234 6.24 -7.94 -4.05
N GLY A 235 7.14 -7.15 -3.48
CA GLY A 235 6.80 -6.03 -2.58
C GLY A 235 5.93 -4.98 -3.28
N ASP A 236 6.32 -4.56 -4.48
CA ASP A 236 5.58 -3.61 -5.30
C ASP A 236 4.16 -4.14 -5.63
N LEU A 237 4.02 -5.44 -5.94
CA LEU A 237 2.71 -6.07 -6.20
C LEU A 237 1.84 -6.19 -4.92
N GLN A 238 2.46 -6.37 -3.76
CA GLN A 238 1.75 -6.33 -2.47
C GLN A 238 1.27 -4.92 -2.12
N ASN A 239 2.08 -3.89 -2.40
CA ASN A 239 1.69 -2.50 -2.22
C ASN A 239 0.49 -2.14 -3.13
N GLU A 240 0.55 -2.51 -4.41
CA GLU A 240 -0.57 -2.36 -5.34
C GLU A 240 -1.85 -3.04 -4.84
N ARG A 241 -1.73 -4.20 -4.20
CA ARG A 241 -2.86 -4.91 -3.57
C ARG A 241 -3.41 -4.17 -2.35
N SER A 242 -2.55 -3.63 -1.50
CA SER A 242 -2.97 -2.82 -0.34
C SER A 242 -3.67 -1.52 -0.77
N GLN A 243 -3.14 -0.83 -1.78
CA GLN A 243 -3.78 0.36 -2.35
C GLN A 243 -5.13 0.05 -2.99
N ARG A 244 -5.29 -1.11 -3.64
CA ARG A 244 -6.61 -1.56 -4.13
C ARG A 244 -7.57 -1.80 -2.99
N LEU A 245 -7.13 -2.47 -1.92
CA LEU A 245 -7.95 -2.69 -0.73
C LEU A 245 -8.43 -1.37 -0.10
N GLN A 246 -7.56 -0.36 -0.04
CA GLN A 246 -7.94 0.97 0.43
C GLN A 246 -9.02 1.59 -0.48
N ARG A 247 -8.83 1.57 -1.80
CA ARG A 247 -9.83 2.03 -2.77
C ARG A 247 -11.16 1.28 -2.66
N ASP A 248 -11.13 -0.03 -2.42
CA ASP A 248 -12.35 -0.82 -2.25
C ASP A 248 -13.13 -0.40 -1.01
N ILE A 249 -12.44 -0.04 0.08
CA ILE A 249 -13.06 0.47 1.31
C ILE A 249 -13.59 1.89 1.11
N ASP A 250 -12.85 2.77 0.45
CA ASP A 250 -13.32 4.12 0.09
C ASP A 250 -14.59 4.05 -0.79
N ASP A 251 -14.64 3.11 -1.72
CA ASP A 251 -15.80 2.85 -2.56
C ASP A 251 -16.99 2.33 -1.72
N MET A 252 -16.74 1.51 -0.71
CA MET A 252 -17.76 1.05 0.25
C MET A 252 -18.30 2.21 1.08
N GLN A 253 -17.45 3.10 1.59
CA GLN A 253 -17.86 4.31 2.32
C GLN A 253 -18.72 5.20 1.44
N THR A 254 -18.27 5.48 0.21
CA THR A 254 -19.03 6.27 -0.77
C THR A 254 -20.41 5.67 -1.10
N ARG A 255 -20.53 4.33 -1.05
CA ARG A 255 -21.82 3.63 -1.20
C ARG A 255 -22.68 3.79 0.04
N ILE A 256 -22.12 3.62 1.23
CA ILE A 256 -22.84 3.79 2.50
C ILE A 256 -23.38 5.21 2.63
N ASP A 257 -22.60 6.23 2.28
CA ASP A 257 -23.03 7.63 2.28
C ASP A 257 -24.27 7.84 1.40
N ARG A 258 -24.28 7.22 0.21
CA ARG A 258 -25.45 7.27 -0.70
C ARG A 258 -26.65 6.54 -0.11
N LEU A 259 -26.46 5.35 0.45
CA LEU A 259 -27.51 4.59 1.11
C LEU A 259 -28.14 5.37 2.28
N GLN A 260 -27.32 6.07 3.07
CA GLN A 260 -27.78 6.93 4.16
C GLN A 260 -28.62 8.10 3.63
N GLU A 261 -28.16 8.76 2.57
CA GLU A 261 -28.88 9.87 1.96
C GLU A 261 -30.22 9.43 1.38
N GLU A 262 -30.26 8.32 0.64
CA GLU A 262 -31.51 7.75 0.12
C GLU A 262 -32.44 7.31 1.26
N GLN A 263 -31.92 6.71 2.32
CA GLN A 263 -32.73 6.35 3.47
C GLN A 263 -33.31 7.58 4.19
N ARG A 264 -32.59 8.70 4.26
CA ARG A 264 -33.11 9.96 4.81
C ARG A 264 -34.26 10.49 3.96
N LYS A 265 -34.11 10.50 2.63
CA LYS A 265 -35.19 10.89 1.69
C LYS A 265 -36.42 10.00 1.85
N ILE A 266 -36.23 8.68 1.94
CA ILE A 266 -37.31 7.70 2.18
C ILE A 266 -38.03 8.00 3.51
N ALA A 267 -37.27 8.27 4.58
CA ALA A 267 -37.83 8.58 5.89
C ALA A 267 -38.70 9.86 5.85
N GLU A 268 -38.21 10.89 5.17
CA GLU A 268 -38.92 12.15 4.95
C GLU A 268 -40.21 11.96 4.12
N ASP A 269 -40.12 11.22 3.01
CA ASP A 269 -41.26 10.91 2.15
C ASP A 269 -42.34 10.11 2.90
N VAL A 270 -41.95 9.10 3.69
CA VAL A 270 -42.87 8.30 4.52
C VAL A 270 -43.59 9.19 5.54
N GLN A 271 -42.87 10.08 6.21
CA GLN A 271 -43.43 11.03 7.15
C GLN A 271 -44.39 12.02 6.47
N GLN A 272 -44.02 12.52 5.29
CA GLN A 272 -44.85 13.43 4.51
C GLN A 272 -46.15 12.76 4.04
N VAL A 273 -46.07 11.54 3.49
CA VAL A 273 -47.26 10.77 3.08
C VAL A 273 -48.16 10.48 4.27
N GLY A 274 -47.59 10.13 5.44
CA GLY A 274 -48.34 9.95 6.68
C GLY A 274 -49.07 11.22 7.12
N ALA A 275 -48.40 12.37 7.08
CA ALA A 275 -48.98 13.66 7.44
C ALA A 275 -50.09 14.09 6.46
N ASP A 276 -49.90 13.89 5.15
CA ASP A 276 -50.88 14.24 4.13
C ASP A 276 -52.08 13.29 4.14
N ALA A 277 -51.88 12.01 4.46
CA ALA A 277 -52.96 11.06 4.72
C ALA A 277 -53.84 11.54 5.89
N ALA A 278 -53.22 11.98 6.99
CA ALA A 278 -53.91 12.47 8.17
C ALA A 278 -54.71 13.77 7.91
N ARG A 279 -54.24 14.61 6.99
CA ARG A 279 -54.92 15.86 6.58
C ARG A 279 -56.03 15.66 5.54
N GLY A 280 -56.26 14.44 5.06
CA GLY A 280 -57.22 14.18 3.99
C GLY A 280 -56.76 14.68 2.62
N GLY A 281 -55.44 14.59 2.35
CA GLY A 281 -54.82 15.01 1.10
C GLY A 281 -55.36 14.29 -0.15
N ASN A 282 -54.97 14.80 -1.32
CA ASN A 282 -55.39 14.23 -2.60
C ASN A 282 -54.90 12.78 -2.72
N ARG A 283 -55.83 11.82 -2.77
CA ARG A 283 -55.54 10.38 -2.84
C ARG A 283 -54.61 10.01 -3.98
N GLN A 284 -54.74 10.67 -5.13
CA GLN A 284 -53.90 10.40 -6.29
C GLN A 284 -52.43 10.74 -6.02
N ARG A 285 -52.15 11.87 -5.35
CA ARG A 285 -50.78 12.28 -5.00
C ARG A 285 -50.15 11.38 -3.96
N LEU A 286 -50.93 10.89 -2.99
CA LEU A 286 -50.44 9.92 -2.01
C LEU A 286 -50.01 8.61 -2.65
N ILE A 287 -50.77 8.14 -3.65
CA ILE A 287 -50.43 6.92 -4.39
C ILE A 287 -49.12 7.12 -5.14
N GLU A 288 -48.97 8.24 -5.85
CA GLU A 288 -47.75 8.56 -6.61
C GLU A 288 -46.52 8.72 -5.69
N GLN A 289 -46.65 9.42 -4.56
CA GLN A 289 -45.56 9.54 -3.58
C GLN A 289 -45.18 8.18 -2.97
N MET A 290 -46.17 7.35 -2.65
CA MET A 290 -45.93 6.02 -2.10
C MET A 290 -45.28 5.10 -3.12
N GLU A 291 -45.69 5.10 -4.39
CA GLU A 291 -45.05 4.30 -5.44
C GLU A 291 -43.54 4.60 -5.51
N ARG A 292 -43.14 5.88 -5.42
CA ARG A 292 -41.72 6.27 -5.39
C ARG A 292 -40.98 5.74 -4.16
N VAL A 293 -41.60 5.84 -2.97
CA VAL A 293 -41.02 5.26 -1.74
C VAL A 293 -40.80 3.76 -1.90
N LEU A 294 -41.75 3.05 -2.50
CA LEU A 294 -41.66 1.61 -2.70
C LEU A 294 -40.57 1.23 -3.71
N GLU A 295 -40.39 2.02 -4.77
CA GLU A 295 -39.31 1.85 -5.76
C GLU A 295 -37.93 2.10 -5.12
N ARG A 296 -37.74 3.24 -4.45
CA ARG A 296 -36.49 3.55 -3.73
C ARG A 296 -36.12 2.47 -2.70
N LYS A 297 -37.11 1.92 -1.99
CA LYS A 297 -36.90 0.81 -1.04
C LYS A 297 -36.44 -0.49 -1.71
N ASP A 298 -36.87 -0.78 -2.94
CA ASP A 298 -36.41 -1.95 -3.69
C ASP A 298 -34.93 -1.81 -4.09
N GLU A 299 -34.54 -0.60 -4.47
CA GLU A 299 -33.17 -0.28 -4.84
C GLU A 299 -32.24 -0.28 -3.64
N LEU A 300 -32.63 0.42 -2.56
CA LEU A 300 -31.90 0.40 -1.29
C LEU A 300 -31.68 -1.04 -0.79
N THR A 301 -32.70 -1.91 -0.94
CA THR A 301 -32.58 -3.33 -0.60
C THR A 301 -31.52 -4.04 -1.44
N THR A 302 -31.48 -3.75 -2.74
CA THR A 302 -30.56 -4.38 -3.69
C THR A 302 -29.14 -3.94 -3.39
N GLU A 303 -28.93 -2.65 -3.20
CA GLU A 303 -27.61 -2.08 -2.92
C GLU A 303 -27.05 -2.53 -1.57
N VAL A 304 -27.87 -2.60 -0.51
CA VAL A 304 -27.43 -3.16 0.78
C VAL A 304 -27.02 -4.63 0.64
N THR A 305 -27.73 -5.40 -0.18
CA THR A 305 -27.39 -6.82 -0.45
C THR A 305 -26.05 -6.93 -1.19
N ASP A 306 -25.84 -6.06 -2.19
CA ASP A 306 -24.61 -6.04 -2.99
C ASP A 306 -23.40 -5.55 -2.19
N LEU A 307 -23.61 -4.58 -1.30
CA LEU A 307 -22.60 -4.07 -0.36
C LEU A 307 -22.21 -5.15 0.66
N GLU A 308 -23.17 -5.92 1.19
CA GLU A 308 -22.89 -7.05 2.09
C GLU A 308 -21.95 -8.06 1.43
N GLN A 309 -22.20 -8.40 0.16
CA GLN A 309 -21.35 -9.32 -0.62
C GLN A 309 -19.96 -8.75 -0.89
N GLN A 310 -19.87 -7.44 -1.16
CA GLN A 310 -18.59 -6.75 -1.34
C GLN A 310 -17.77 -6.80 -0.05
N ILE A 311 -18.35 -6.41 1.08
CA ILE A 311 -17.68 -6.46 2.39
C ILE A 311 -17.20 -7.87 2.71
N GLU A 312 -18.00 -8.92 2.47
CA GLU A 312 -17.59 -10.31 2.68
C GLU A 312 -16.42 -10.73 1.78
N THR A 313 -16.43 -10.33 0.51
CA THR A 313 -15.39 -10.67 -0.46
C THR A 313 -14.08 -9.98 -0.10
N THR A 314 -14.13 -8.68 0.16
CA THR A 314 -12.97 -7.90 0.62
C THR A 314 -12.43 -8.45 1.94
N ALA A 315 -13.29 -8.75 2.92
CA ALA A 315 -12.88 -9.37 4.18
C ALA A 315 -12.10 -10.68 3.97
N ARG A 316 -12.48 -11.50 2.98
CA ARG A 316 -11.77 -12.76 2.65
C ARG A 316 -10.43 -12.51 1.96
N ALA A 317 -10.37 -11.57 1.03
CA ALA A 317 -9.15 -11.19 0.32
C ALA A 317 -8.09 -10.61 1.27
N SER A 318 -8.50 -9.79 2.24
CA SER A 318 -7.60 -9.09 3.15
C SER A 318 -6.99 -9.97 4.24
N ARG A 319 -7.47 -11.20 4.46
CA ARG A 319 -7.04 -12.06 5.59
C ARG A 319 -5.53 -12.33 5.68
N ARG A 320 -4.82 -12.28 4.55
CA ARG A 320 -3.39 -12.60 4.48
C ARG A 320 -2.51 -11.44 4.92
N ASP A 321 -2.86 -10.23 4.50
CA ASP A 321 -2.01 -9.04 4.61
C ASP A 321 -2.53 -8.10 5.71
N GLU A 322 -3.84 -7.80 5.72
CA GLU A 322 -4.48 -6.90 6.69
C GLU A 322 -5.40 -7.68 7.65
N ARG A 323 -4.82 -8.36 8.64
CA ARG A 323 -5.58 -9.23 9.56
C ARG A 323 -6.61 -8.48 10.39
N GLU A 324 -6.33 -7.24 10.76
CA GLU A 324 -7.20 -6.44 11.60
C GLU A 324 -8.39 -5.88 10.82
N ALA A 325 -8.13 -5.24 9.69
CA ALA A 325 -9.18 -4.80 8.77
C ALA A 325 -10.05 -5.99 8.29
N ALA A 326 -9.44 -7.13 7.95
CA ALA A 326 -10.19 -8.34 7.57
C ALA A 326 -11.13 -8.85 8.67
N ARG A 327 -10.69 -8.79 9.93
CA ARG A 327 -11.54 -9.15 11.08
C ARG A 327 -12.69 -8.15 11.21
N LYS A 328 -12.41 -6.85 11.14
CA LYS A 328 -13.43 -5.80 11.23
C LYS A 328 -14.47 -5.92 10.11
N LEU A 329 -14.05 -6.04 8.85
CA LEU A 329 -14.97 -6.24 7.72
C LEU A 329 -15.80 -7.54 7.86
N GLN A 330 -15.22 -8.61 8.41
CA GLN A 330 -15.97 -9.83 8.70
C GLN A 330 -17.02 -9.62 9.80
N GLU A 331 -16.68 -8.86 10.85
CA GLU A 331 -17.64 -8.47 11.89
C GLU A 331 -18.77 -7.61 11.30
N THR A 332 -18.45 -6.64 10.44
CA THR A 332 -19.41 -5.83 9.69
C THR A 332 -20.38 -6.69 8.89
N SER A 333 -19.87 -7.64 8.09
CA SER A 333 -20.69 -8.57 7.30
C SER A 333 -21.61 -9.43 8.17
N ASN A 334 -21.09 -9.96 9.29
CA ASN A 334 -21.90 -10.74 10.23
C ASN A 334 -22.99 -9.88 10.88
N TRP A 335 -22.67 -8.65 11.27
CA TRP A 335 -23.64 -7.72 11.82
C TRP A 335 -24.73 -7.36 10.80
N MET A 336 -24.40 -7.17 9.51
CA MET A 336 -25.41 -6.91 8.46
C MET A 336 -26.40 -8.07 8.32
N ARG A 337 -25.89 -9.31 8.39
CA ARG A 337 -26.69 -10.55 8.37
C ARG A 337 -27.57 -10.69 9.61
N ASP A 338 -27.00 -10.44 10.79
CA ASP A 338 -27.69 -10.61 12.07
C ASP A 338 -28.74 -9.51 12.30
N SER A 339 -28.41 -8.26 11.93
CA SER A 339 -29.35 -7.13 11.92
C SER A 339 -30.43 -7.29 10.85
N LYS A 340 -30.18 -8.14 9.85
CA LYS A 340 -31.04 -8.39 8.70
C LYS A 340 -31.43 -7.09 8.00
N LEU A 341 -30.47 -6.20 7.80
CA LEU A 341 -30.71 -4.85 7.29
C LEU A 341 -31.53 -4.86 5.98
N ALA A 342 -31.13 -5.69 5.00
CA ALA A 342 -31.89 -5.84 3.75
C ALA A 342 -33.32 -6.34 3.97
N ASP A 343 -33.55 -7.30 4.89
CA ASP A 343 -34.90 -7.80 5.17
C ASP A 343 -35.73 -6.78 5.94
N LYS A 344 -35.14 -5.96 6.81
CA LYS A 344 -35.82 -4.84 7.47
C LYS A 344 -36.30 -3.82 6.45
N ILE A 345 -35.48 -3.49 5.45
CA ILE A 345 -35.88 -2.59 4.35
C ILE A 345 -37.04 -3.22 3.56
N ARG A 346 -36.93 -4.48 3.13
CA ARG A 346 -38.04 -5.21 2.47
C ARG A 346 -39.31 -5.26 3.31
N TYR A 347 -39.18 -5.47 4.62
CA TYR A 347 -40.32 -5.51 5.53
C TYR A 347 -40.95 -4.12 5.67
N SER A 348 -40.14 -3.07 5.83
CA SER A 348 -40.60 -1.68 5.92
C SER A 348 -41.40 -1.26 4.69
N LYS A 349 -41.03 -1.75 3.50
CA LYS A 349 -41.79 -1.57 2.26
C LYS A 349 -43.22 -2.11 2.38
N GLY A 350 -43.38 -3.35 2.85
CA GLY A 350 -44.69 -3.96 3.06
C GLY A 350 -45.54 -3.25 4.13
N VAL A 351 -44.88 -2.72 5.16
CA VAL A 351 -45.51 -1.90 6.20
C VAL A 351 -45.98 -0.56 5.65
N ALA A 352 -45.13 0.16 4.91
CA ALA A 352 -45.46 1.43 4.29
C ALA A 352 -46.66 1.32 3.34
N GLN A 353 -46.77 0.20 2.62
CA GLN A 353 -47.88 -0.07 1.71
C GLN A 353 -49.23 -0.32 2.43
N GLN A 354 -49.22 -0.99 3.59
CA GLN A 354 -50.45 -1.44 4.27
C GLN A 354 -50.86 -0.56 5.44
N ARG A 355 -49.90 0.06 6.13
CA ARG A 355 -50.09 0.79 7.39
C ARG A 355 -49.25 2.05 7.40
N LEU A 356 -49.80 3.09 6.80
CA LEU A 356 -49.30 4.47 6.94
C LEU A 356 -49.43 4.93 8.39
N GLY A 357 -48.38 5.57 8.92
CA GLY A 357 -48.38 6.21 10.25
C GLY A 357 -47.13 5.95 11.09
N PRO A 358 -47.19 6.20 12.42
CA PRO A 358 -46.02 6.20 13.31
C PRO A 358 -45.19 4.91 13.32
N TYR A 359 -45.80 3.80 12.91
CA TYR A 359 -45.14 2.50 12.84
C TYR A 359 -44.19 2.40 11.63
N ALA A 360 -44.55 2.98 10.48
CA ALA A 360 -43.65 3.03 9.33
C ALA A 360 -42.45 3.95 9.63
N GLU A 361 -42.70 5.12 10.22
CA GLU A 361 -41.67 6.07 10.65
C GLU A 361 -40.65 5.45 11.62
N GLN A 362 -41.10 4.59 12.55
CA GLN A 362 -40.21 3.88 13.46
C GLN A 362 -39.26 2.92 12.72
N PHE A 363 -39.72 2.23 11.68
CA PHE A 363 -38.85 1.38 10.87
C PHE A 363 -37.83 2.22 10.10
N GLU A 364 -38.23 3.36 9.55
CA GLU A 364 -37.30 4.24 8.84
C GLU A 364 -36.18 4.73 9.76
N GLN A 365 -36.50 5.14 10.99
CA GLN A 365 -35.51 5.54 11.98
C GLN A 365 -34.56 4.39 12.36
N GLN A 366 -35.08 3.16 12.48
CA GLN A 366 -34.25 1.99 12.76
C GLN A 366 -33.27 1.70 11.63
N ILE A 367 -33.73 1.77 10.38
CA ILE A 367 -32.88 1.55 9.20
C ILE A 367 -31.82 2.67 9.09
N THR A 368 -32.16 3.93 9.37
CA THR A 368 -31.18 5.02 9.43
C THR A 368 -30.09 4.73 10.45
N ASN A 369 -30.45 4.36 11.69
CA ASN A 369 -29.47 4.04 12.72
C ASN A 369 -28.60 2.83 12.36
N ASP A 370 -29.18 1.82 11.69
CA ASP A 370 -28.45 0.66 11.21
C ASP A 370 -27.41 1.08 10.13
N LEU A 371 -27.78 1.96 9.18
CA LEU A 371 -26.85 2.47 8.16
C LEU A 371 -25.77 3.40 8.75
N ASP A 372 -26.09 4.18 9.78
CA ASP A 372 -25.12 5.00 10.51
C ASP A 372 -24.07 4.10 11.20
N TYR A 373 -24.51 3.03 11.85
CA TYR A 373 -23.62 2.06 12.49
C TYR A 373 -22.80 1.25 11.46
N LEU A 374 -23.38 0.97 10.27
CA LEU A 374 -22.64 0.36 9.18
C LEU A 374 -21.48 1.23 8.70
N SER A 375 -21.70 2.54 8.57
CA SER A 375 -20.64 3.51 8.23
C SER A 375 -19.52 3.46 9.24
N GLU A 376 -19.84 3.60 10.53
CA GLU A 376 -18.85 3.59 11.62
C GLU A 376 -17.98 2.34 11.58
N MET A 377 -18.57 1.16 11.34
CA MET A 377 -17.80 -0.08 11.26
C MET A 377 -16.88 -0.18 10.04
N VAL A 378 -17.26 0.41 8.91
CA VAL A 378 -16.41 0.44 7.70
C VAL A 378 -15.32 1.50 7.85
N ASP A 379 -15.62 2.64 8.48
CA ASP A 379 -14.66 3.68 8.82
C ASP A 379 -13.58 3.13 9.76
N GLU A 380 -13.98 2.42 10.82
CA GLU A 380 -13.04 1.71 11.69
C GLU A 380 -12.18 0.69 10.92
N ALA A 381 -12.71 0.04 9.87
CA ALA A 381 -11.92 -0.87 9.06
C ALA A 381 -10.90 -0.13 8.19
N ALA A 382 -11.24 1.06 7.69
CA ALA A 382 -10.33 1.95 6.96
C ALA A 382 -9.20 2.44 7.88
N GLU A 383 -9.53 2.90 9.09
CA GLU A 383 -8.56 3.36 10.09
C GLU A 383 -7.54 2.27 10.46
N LEU A 384 -7.96 0.99 10.52
CA LEU A 384 -7.06 -0.13 10.79
C LEU A 384 -6.02 -0.37 9.68
N ILE A 385 -6.35 -0.02 8.42
CA ILE A 385 -5.39 -0.11 7.30
C ILE A 385 -4.44 1.09 7.30
N GLU A 386 -4.93 2.28 7.60
CA GLU A 386 -4.06 3.46 7.73
C GLU A 386 -3.11 3.31 8.92
N GLY A 387 -3.59 2.76 10.04
CA GLY A 387 -2.79 2.47 11.22
C GLY A 387 -1.68 1.45 10.95
N SER A 388 -1.93 0.41 10.15
CA SER A 388 -0.90 -0.58 9.80
C SER A 388 0.22 0.01 8.94
N GLN A 389 -0.09 0.96 8.06
CA GLN A 389 0.89 1.71 7.29
C GLN A 389 1.73 2.64 8.20
N GLN A 390 1.10 3.31 9.16
CA GLN A 390 1.79 4.17 10.14
C GLN A 390 2.71 3.38 11.09
N ASP A 391 2.29 2.19 11.51
CA ASP A 391 3.11 1.28 12.32
C ASP A 391 4.36 0.84 11.53
N GLY A 392 4.22 0.61 10.23
CA GLY A 392 5.32 0.33 9.32
C GLY A 392 6.38 1.43 9.33
N LEU A 393 5.95 2.68 9.10
CA LEU A 393 6.84 3.86 9.05
C LEU A 393 7.53 4.11 10.38
N THR A 394 6.82 3.90 11.49
CA THR A 394 7.41 3.98 12.84
C THR A 394 8.48 2.91 13.04
N SER A 395 8.24 1.69 12.56
CA SER A 395 9.19 0.59 12.63
C SER A 395 10.40 0.82 11.71
N ALA A 396 10.21 1.42 10.54
CA ALA A 396 11.29 1.84 9.65
C ALA A 396 12.17 2.93 10.28
N LEU A 397 11.57 3.89 11.00
CA LEU A 397 12.29 4.91 11.74
C LEU A 397 13.17 4.31 12.85
N ASP A 398 12.63 3.35 13.60
CA ASP A 398 13.39 2.67 14.66
C ASP A 398 14.52 1.81 14.08
N ASP A 399 14.31 1.14 12.95
CA ASP A 399 15.36 0.40 12.24
C ASP A 399 16.46 1.34 11.72
N THR A 400 16.10 2.54 11.25
CA THR A 400 17.05 3.58 10.84
C THR A 400 17.93 4.01 12.02
N ARG A 401 17.33 4.25 13.19
CA ARG A 401 18.08 4.58 14.43
C ARG A 401 18.99 3.44 14.88
N GLY A 402 18.51 2.21 14.75
CA GLY A 402 19.29 1.00 15.02
C GLY A 402 20.51 0.89 14.11
N LEU A 403 20.33 1.19 12.82
CA LEU A 403 21.40 1.21 11.82
C LEU A 403 22.44 2.30 12.14
N ILE A 404 22.01 3.55 12.40
CA ILE A 404 22.90 4.66 12.82
C ILE A 404 23.73 4.25 14.04
N SER A 405 23.06 3.78 15.10
CA SER A 405 23.72 3.36 16.35
C SER A 405 24.70 2.21 16.10
N GLY A 406 24.34 1.29 15.20
CA GLY A 406 25.16 0.15 14.80
C GLY A 406 26.40 0.55 14.00
N LEU A 407 26.30 1.59 13.18
CA LEU A 407 27.40 2.16 12.39
C LEU A 407 28.34 3.00 13.27
N GLU A 408 27.82 3.80 14.20
CA GLU A 408 28.61 4.55 15.18
C GLU A 408 29.43 3.60 16.07
N SER A 409 28.78 2.54 16.57
CA SER A 409 29.45 1.50 17.36
C SER A 409 30.53 0.75 16.58
N PHE A 410 30.32 0.55 15.27
CA PHE A 410 31.31 -0.06 14.38
C PHE A 410 32.50 0.87 14.18
N SER A 411 32.25 2.14 13.88
CA SER A 411 33.27 3.18 13.71
C SER A 411 34.16 3.32 14.94
N ASP A 412 33.58 3.35 16.14
CA ASP A 412 34.32 3.44 17.40
C ASP A 412 35.20 2.21 17.66
N ARG A 413 34.71 1.01 17.33
CA ARG A 413 35.50 -0.23 17.44
C ARG A 413 36.65 -0.27 16.45
N ALA A 414 36.39 0.12 15.20
CA ALA A 414 37.42 0.20 14.17
C ALA A 414 38.54 1.17 14.58
N GLN A 415 38.18 2.32 15.15
CA GLN A 415 39.14 3.31 15.64
C GLN A 415 39.99 2.76 16.79
N GLN A 416 39.35 2.14 17.80
CA GLN A 416 40.05 1.54 18.94
C GLN A 416 40.99 0.40 18.52
N GLY A 417 40.59 -0.39 17.52
CA GLY A 417 41.46 -1.40 16.93
C GLY A 417 42.74 -0.77 16.37
N LEU A 418 42.59 0.31 15.58
CA LEU A 418 43.71 0.99 14.95
C LEU A 418 44.68 1.60 15.97
N GLU A 419 44.15 2.14 17.06
CA GLU A 419 44.95 2.70 18.16
C GLU A 419 45.78 1.61 18.85
N ARG A 420 45.19 0.45 19.16
CA ARG A 420 45.93 -0.70 19.73
C ARG A 420 47.02 -1.22 18.80
N GLN A 421 46.77 -1.24 17.49
CA GLN A 421 47.78 -1.66 16.52
C GLN A 421 48.99 -0.71 16.51
N ARG A 422 48.76 0.60 16.58
CA ARG A 422 49.83 1.61 16.64
C ARG A 422 50.64 1.51 17.93
N GLU A 423 50.00 1.25 19.06
CA GLU A 423 50.68 1.04 20.34
C GLU A 423 51.54 -0.24 20.33
N ALA A 424 51.04 -1.32 19.75
CA ALA A 424 51.79 -2.57 19.57
C ALA A 424 53.00 -2.40 18.64
N ALA A 425 52.87 -1.60 17.56
CA ALA A 425 53.97 -1.29 16.66
C ALA A 425 55.07 -0.44 17.34
N GLN A 426 54.69 0.56 18.15
CA GLN A 426 55.65 1.38 18.91
C GLN A 426 56.40 0.60 20.00
N GLN A 427 55.78 -0.40 20.63
CA GLN A 427 56.48 -1.27 21.59
C GLN A 427 57.51 -2.18 20.91
N ASN A 428 57.24 -2.66 19.69
CA ASN A 428 58.17 -3.52 18.95
C ASN A 428 59.37 -2.75 18.39
N GLU A 429 59.21 -1.47 18.02
CA GLU A 429 60.32 -0.60 17.59
C GLU A 429 61.27 -0.22 18.74
N GLN A 430 60.79 -0.22 19.99
CA GLN A 430 61.63 0.07 21.16
C GLN A 430 62.45 -1.15 21.64
N GLN A 431 62.08 -2.37 21.22
CA GLN A 431 62.82 -3.60 21.52
C GLN A 431 63.80 -4.02 20.40
N GLY A 432 63.63 -3.49 19.18
CA GLY A 432 64.53 -3.70 18.04
C GLY A 432 65.89 -3.02 18.10
N GLN A 433 66.14 -2.15 19.09
CA GLN A 433 67.42 -1.43 19.25
C GLN A 433 68.39 -2.06 20.28
N GLN A 434 68.06 -3.23 20.84
CA GLN A 434 68.93 -3.97 21.78
C GLN A 434 69.32 -5.38 21.32
N GLY A 435 69.02 -5.75 20.07
CA GLY A 435 69.17 -7.12 19.54
C GLY A 435 70.47 -7.44 18.79
N GLU A 436 71.53 -6.63 18.91
CA GLU A 436 72.79 -6.84 18.17
C GLU A 436 74.00 -7.10 19.10
N GLN A 437 73.84 -7.96 20.10
CA GLN A 437 74.97 -8.63 20.77
C GLN A 437 74.48 -9.81 21.63
N GLY A 438 74.69 -11.04 21.17
CA GLY A 438 74.35 -12.22 21.97
C GLY A 438 74.35 -13.53 21.19
N GLN A 439 75.46 -13.87 20.54
CA GLN A 439 75.67 -15.18 19.92
C GLN A 439 76.32 -16.14 20.96
N GLN A 440 75.81 -17.38 21.02
CA GLN A 440 76.37 -18.63 21.60
C GLN A 440 75.86 -19.17 22.97
N GLY A 441 75.36 -20.42 22.90
CA GLY A 441 75.30 -21.42 23.98
C GLY A 441 73.96 -21.43 24.74
N GLN A 442 73.36 -22.55 25.15
CA GLN A 442 73.88 -23.90 25.40
C GLN A 442 72.71 -24.92 25.50
N GLN A 443 72.98 -26.22 25.27
CA GLN A 443 72.05 -27.36 25.38
C GLN A 443 71.69 -27.76 26.83
N GLY A 444 70.60 -28.52 26.97
CA GLY A 444 70.22 -29.36 28.14
C GLY A 444 68.90 -28.92 28.77
N GLU A 445 67.96 -29.75 29.25
CA GLU A 445 67.91 -31.20 29.44
C GLU A 445 66.44 -31.59 29.77
N GLN A 446 66.14 -32.88 29.70
CA GLN A 446 64.83 -33.52 29.95
C GLN A 446 64.27 -33.31 31.36
N GLY A 447 62.93 -33.35 31.47
CA GLY A 447 62.22 -33.54 32.74
C GLY A 447 60.79 -34.03 32.54
N GLN A 448 60.58 -35.33 32.74
CA GLN A 448 59.32 -36.07 32.64
C GLN A 448 58.81 -36.36 34.06
N GLN A 449 57.55 -36.04 34.42
CA GLN A 449 56.74 -36.81 35.41
C GLN A 449 55.33 -36.22 35.63
N GLY A 450 54.30 -36.98 35.23
CA GLY A 450 53.49 -37.80 36.14
C GLY A 450 52.68 -37.17 37.30
N GLN A 451 51.36 -37.13 37.09
CA GLN A 451 50.32 -37.75 37.94
C GLN A 451 49.81 -37.03 39.23
N GLN A 452 48.48 -36.88 39.29
CA GLN A 452 47.55 -37.40 40.32
C GLN A 452 46.65 -36.38 41.07
N GLY A 453 45.33 -36.69 41.07
CA GLY A 453 44.30 -36.18 42.00
C GLY A 453 43.15 -35.45 41.31
N ARG A 454 41.86 -35.70 41.55
CA ARG A 454 41.15 -36.61 42.45
C ARG A 454 39.68 -36.65 42.01
N GLN A 455 39.07 -37.83 42.02
CA GLN A 455 37.66 -38.06 41.69
C GLN A 455 36.82 -38.12 42.98
N GLY A 456 35.59 -37.61 42.92
CA GLY A 456 34.51 -37.78 43.90
C GLY A 456 33.59 -36.56 43.93
N GLY A 457 32.28 -36.62 43.84
CA GLY A 457 31.33 -37.71 43.66
C GLY A 457 29.88 -37.18 43.83
N ALA A 458 28.97 -37.74 43.03
CA ALA A 458 27.53 -37.96 43.31
C ALA A 458 26.49 -36.79 43.35
N ARG A 459 25.65 -36.82 42.29
CA ARG A 459 24.19 -37.12 42.28
C ARG A 459 23.12 -36.00 42.26
N ASN A 460 22.28 -36.14 41.22
CA ASN A 460 20.83 -35.85 41.06
C ASN A 460 20.49 -34.34 40.90
N ASN A 461 19.65 -33.88 39.95
CA ASN A 461 18.36 -34.38 39.48
C ASN A 461 17.92 -33.64 38.19
N ALA A 462 17.00 -34.27 37.47
CA ALA A 462 16.17 -33.90 36.31
C ALA A 462 15.98 -32.43 35.86
N GLY A 463 15.70 -32.27 34.56
CA GLY A 463 14.98 -31.13 33.97
C GLY A 463 15.65 -30.65 32.68
N ARG A 464 15.21 -31.09 31.51
CA ARG A 464 14.16 -30.48 30.68
C ARG A 464 14.61 -29.16 30.05
N LEU A 465 14.53 -29.16 28.72
CA LEU A 465 14.84 -28.09 27.78
C LEU A 465 14.31 -26.72 28.25
N GLY A 466 15.22 -25.75 28.35
CA GLY A 466 14.94 -24.32 28.43
C GLY A 466 15.39 -23.64 27.13
N GLY A 467 14.49 -22.86 26.52
CA GLY A 467 14.77 -22.05 25.35
C GLY A 467 15.72 -20.88 25.64
N PRO A 468 16.19 -20.16 24.61
CA PRO A 468 17.08 -19.03 24.79
C PRO A 468 16.28 -17.82 25.30
N ARG A 469 16.57 -17.39 26.53
CA ARG A 469 16.09 -16.14 27.10
C ARG A 469 17.28 -15.35 27.66
N ASP A 470 17.43 -14.15 27.14
CA ASP A 470 18.10 -12.96 27.68
C ASP A 470 19.39 -13.15 28.49
N GLY A 471 20.51 -12.90 27.81
CA GLY A 471 21.79 -12.57 28.43
C GLY A 471 22.10 -11.08 28.22
N VAL A 472 22.00 -10.31 29.30
CA VAL A 472 22.54 -8.96 29.45
C VAL A 472 24.00 -8.93 28.98
N PHE A 473 24.30 -8.19 27.92
CA PHE A 473 25.65 -7.95 27.41
C PHE A 473 26.36 -6.92 28.29
N GLY A 474 26.97 -7.40 29.37
CA GLY A 474 27.93 -6.66 30.18
C GLY A 474 29.01 -7.64 30.62
N GLY A 475 30.09 -7.74 29.85
CA GLY A 475 31.16 -8.70 30.12
C GLY A 475 32.25 -8.64 29.07
N ASP A 476 33.25 -7.83 29.36
CA ASP A 476 34.65 -7.87 28.91
C ASP A 476 35.03 -9.21 28.25
N GLN A 477 34.86 -9.32 26.93
CA GLN A 477 35.45 -10.41 26.17
C GLN A 477 36.88 -10.01 25.86
N ASN A 478 37.80 -10.63 26.59
CA ASN A 478 39.24 -10.55 26.37
C ASN A 478 39.55 -10.86 24.90
N TRP A 479 39.96 -9.83 24.16
CA TRP A 479 40.28 -9.85 22.73
C TRP A 479 41.65 -10.50 22.51
N GLU A 480 41.69 -11.80 22.22
CA GLU A 480 42.93 -12.52 21.93
C GLU A 480 42.89 -13.03 20.48
N GLY A 481 43.45 -12.26 19.54
CA GLY A 481 43.51 -12.56 18.10
C GLY A 481 44.39 -11.56 17.35
N THR A 482 44.97 -11.95 16.21
CA THR A 482 45.80 -11.07 15.37
C THR A 482 44.97 -9.98 14.70
N TRP A 483 45.61 -8.90 14.24
CA TRP A 483 44.93 -7.80 13.52
C TRP A 483 44.09 -8.31 12.34
N ASP A 484 44.58 -9.34 11.63
CA ASP A 484 43.88 -9.97 10.51
C ASP A 484 42.56 -10.65 10.90
N ASP A 485 42.42 -11.14 12.15
CA ASP A 485 41.16 -11.70 12.65
C ASP A 485 40.16 -10.60 13.01
N GLN A 486 40.66 -9.47 13.52
CA GLN A 486 39.83 -8.30 13.85
C GLN A 486 39.31 -7.61 12.58
N ALA A 487 40.17 -7.47 11.56
CA ALA A 487 39.78 -6.91 10.27
C ALA A 487 38.66 -7.72 9.60
N ARG A 488 38.75 -9.06 9.61
CA ARG A 488 37.71 -9.95 9.07
C ARG A 488 36.39 -9.88 9.84
N GLN A 489 36.45 -9.69 11.16
CA GLN A 489 35.26 -9.51 11.98
C GLN A 489 34.58 -8.16 11.71
N LEU A 490 35.37 -7.10 11.48
CA LEU A 490 34.86 -5.79 11.10
C LEU A 490 34.21 -5.84 9.71
N GLU A 491 34.84 -6.49 8.74
CA GLU A 491 34.28 -6.72 7.41
C GLU A 491 32.92 -7.45 7.48
N ALA A 492 32.84 -8.52 8.28
CA ALA A 492 31.58 -9.24 8.51
C ALA A 492 30.53 -8.43 9.31
N GLU A 493 30.93 -7.43 10.10
CA GLU A 493 30.00 -6.47 10.71
C GLU A 493 29.49 -5.46 9.70
N TRP A 494 30.34 -4.99 8.80
CA TRP A 494 29.99 -4.06 7.74
C TRP A 494 28.97 -4.65 6.77
N ASP A 495 29.20 -5.86 6.29
CA ASP A 495 28.26 -6.58 5.42
C ASP A 495 26.88 -6.70 6.06
N ARG A 496 26.83 -6.98 7.37
CA ARG A 496 25.56 -7.04 8.12
C ARG A 496 24.86 -5.69 8.20
N ARG A 497 25.58 -4.57 8.18
CA ARG A 497 25.00 -3.22 8.18
C ARG A 497 24.44 -2.87 6.80
N ILE A 498 25.12 -3.28 5.73
CA ILE A 498 24.60 -3.17 4.36
C ILE A 498 23.30 -3.96 4.24
N ASP A 499 23.27 -5.22 4.69
CA ASP A 499 22.06 -6.06 4.67
C ASP A 499 20.90 -5.41 5.45
N GLN A 500 21.19 -4.77 6.58
CA GLN A 500 20.19 -4.03 7.38
C GLN A 500 19.66 -2.79 6.65
N ALA A 501 20.53 -2.03 6.00
CA ALA A 501 20.15 -0.87 5.20
C ALA A 501 19.31 -1.27 3.98
N GLU A 502 19.63 -2.40 3.34
CA GLU A 502 18.84 -2.96 2.23
C GLU A 502 17.44 -3.39 2.70
N ALA A 503 17.34 -4.06 3.85
CA ALA A 503 16.05 -4.43 4.43
C ALA A 503 15.19 -3.21 4.82
N LEU A 504 15.81 -2.15 5.34
CA LEU A 504 15.15 -0.88 5.64
C LEU A 504 14.61 -0.23 4.34
N ARG A 505 15.43 -0.22 3.29
CA ARG A 505 15.06 0.30 1.97
C ARG A 505 13.89 -0.46 1.36
N GLU A 506 13.87 -1.79 1.48
CA GLU A 506 12.74 -2.61 1.05
C GLU A 506 11.44 -2.24 1.80
N ARG A 507 11.50 -2.06 3.12
CA ARG A 507 10.32 -1.70 3.92
C ARG A 507 9.75 -0.35 3.53
N LEU A 508 10.60 0.67 3.45
CA LEU A 508 10.18 2.02 3.07
C LEU A 508 9.58 2.08 1.67
N ALA A 509 10.14 1.32 0.72
CA ALA A 509 9.57 1.20 -0.62
C ALA A 509 8.17 0.55 -0.59
N ASN A 510 7.97 -0.48 0.25
CA ASN A 510 6.66 -1.12 0.42
C ASN A 510 5.62 -0.18 1.04
N GLU A 511 6.04 0.75 1.89
CA GLU A 511 5.21 1.81 2.49
C GLU A 511 5.00 3.02 1.56
N GLY A 512 5.40 2.90 0.29
CA GLY A 512 5.21 3.94 -0.72
C GLY A 512 6.12 5.17 -0.54
N GLN A 513 7.16 5.08 0.30
CA GLN A 513 8.06 6.19 0.55
C GLN A 513 9.15 6.30 -0.52
N GLN A 514 9.61 7.53 -0.74
CA GLN A 514 10.76 7.78 -1.61
C GLN A 514 12.03 7.28 -0.94
N VAL A 515 12.70 6.32 -1.57
CA VAL A 515 13.94 5.71 -1.09
C VAL A 515 15.20 6.28 -1.73
N THR A 516 15.10 7.37 -2.51
CA THR A 516 16.22 7.92 -3.28
C THR A 516 17.42 8.29 -2.41
N ASP A 517 17.18 8.97 -1.28
CA ASP A 517 18.24 9.36 -0.35
C ASP A 517 18.91 8.12 0.28
N LEU A 518 18.12 7.07 0.58
CA LEU A 518 18.63 5.82 1.14
C LEU A 518 19.36 4.97 0.08
N ASP A 519 18.96 5.04 -1.19
CA ASP A 519 19.65 4.39 -2.31
C ASP A 519 21.03 5.03 -2.56
N GLU A 520 21.16 6.36 -2.38
CA GLU A 520 22.45 7.07 -2.42
C GLU A 520 23.35 6.62 -1.27
N ILE A 521 22.83 6.60 -0.03
CA ILE A 521 23.56 6.11 1.15
C ILE A 521 23.99 4.65 0.96
N LEU A 522 23.13 3.78 0.44
CA LEU A 522 23.47 2.38 0.14
C LEU A 522 24.58 2.25 -0.91
N SER A 523 24.61 3.14 -1.90
CA SER A 523 25.70 3.18 -2.88
C SER A 523 27.01 3.59 -2.23
N GLU A 524 27.00 4.58 -1.34
CA GLU A 524 28.18 4.97 -0.56
C GLU A 524 28.66 3.84 0.34
N MET A 525 27.74 3.17 1.05
CA MET A 525 28.05 2.03 1.90
C MET A 525 28.71 0.88 1.12
N ARG A 526 28.23 0.58 -0.09
CA ARG A 526 28.80 -0.50 -0.93
C ARG A 526 30.16 -0.14 -1.51
N ASN A 527 30.43 1.15 -1.72
CA ASN A 527 31.69 1.62 -2.28
C ASN A 527 32.76 1.86 -1.21
N TRP A 528 32.36 1.96 0.05
CA TRP A 528 33.28 2.12 1.17
C TRP A 528 33.97 0.79 1.51
N GLU A 529 35.30 0.83 1.62
CA GLU A 529 36.14 -0.32 1.98
C GLU A 529 36.98 0.04 3.22
N PHE A 530 37.08 -0.88 4.17
CA PHE A 530 37.91 -0.67 5.34
C PHE A 530 39.40 -0.79 4.97
N ASP A 531 40.07 0.35 4.81
CA ASP A 531 41.47 0.44 4.40
C ASP A 531 42.48 0.35 5.58
N GLY A 532 41.99 0.20 6.81
CA GLY A 532 42.81 0.18 8.01
C GLY A 532 43.47 1.54 8.32
N THR A 533 42.90 2.66 7.86
CA THR A 533 43.38 4.01 8.17
C THR A 533 42.35 4.80 8.97
N PRO A 534 42.79 5.81 9.77
CA PRO A 534 41.84 6.68 10.45
C PRO A 534 40.98 7.50 9.48
N ARG A 535 41.52 7.81 8.29
CA ARG A 535 40.81 8.60 7.28
C ARG A 535 39.59 7.85 6.73
N GLY A 536 39.72 6.55 6.48
CA GLY A 536 38.57 5.74 6.04
C GLY A 536 37.45 5.69 7.09
N ILE A 537 37.80 5.72 8.38
CA ILE A 537 36.84 5.76 9.48
C ILE A 537 36.18 7.15 9.62
N ASP A 538 36.94 8.22 9.40
CA ASP A 538 36.42 9.59 9.38
C ASP A 538 35.46 9.79 8.18
N GLU A 539 35.80 9.28 6.99
CA GLU A 539 34.92 9.29 5.81
C GLU A 539 33.59 8.56 6.06
N LEU A 540 33.63 7.41 6.73
CA LEU A 540 32.42 6.69 7.15
C LEU A 540 31.52 7.54 8.07
N ARG A 541 32.11 8.27 9.01
CA ARG A 541 31.36 9.12 9.95
C ARG A 541 30.73 10.32 9.24
N ASP A 542 31.53 11.03 8.45
CA ASP A 542 31.14 12.31 7.87
C ASP A 542 30.24 12.18 6.64
N GLN A 543 30.23 11.01 5.97
CA GLN A 543 29.39 10.75 4.80
C GLN A 543 28.21 9.85 5.18
N VAL A 544 28.47 8.56 5.37
CA VAL A 544 27.40 7.56 5.55
C VAL A 544 26.56 7.81 6.82
N ILE A 545 27.20 8.03 7.97
CA ILE A 545 26.47 8.18 9.24
C ILE A 545 25.69 9.50 9.29
N ASP A 546 26.30 10.59 8.82
CA ASP A 546 25.66 11.90 8.80
C ASP A 546 24.51 11.98 7.79
N ASP A 547 24.66 11.40 6.59
CA ASP A 547 23.56 11.33 5.62
C ASP A 547 22.42 10.45 6.12
N LEU A 548 22.72 9.35 6.81
CA LEU A 548 21.71 8.51 7.44
C LEU A 548 20.98 9.23 8.59
N LYS A 549 21.64 10.14 9.32
CA LYS A 549 20.99 11.02 10.33
C LYS A 549 20.06 12.05 9.68
N ILE A 550 20.44 12.59 8.52
CA ILE A 550 19.57 13.49 7.75
C ILE A 550 18.33 12.74 7.27
N PHE A 551 18.54 11.51 6.79
CA PHE A 551 17.46 10.61 6.41
C PHE A 551 16.53 10.29 7.60
N GLU A 552 17.08 9.94 8.78
CA GLU A 552 16.31 9.69 10.01
C GLU A 552 15.48 10.91 10.43
N TYR A 553 16.03 12.12 10.34
CA TYR A 553 15.30 13.34 10.63
C TYR A 553 14.12 13.56 9.67
N THR A 554 14.32 13.28 8.38
CA THR A 554 13.28 13.41 7.36
C THR A 554 12.17 12.39 7.57
N LEU A 555 12.53 11.13 7.84
CA LEU A 555 11.60 10.05 8.15
C LEU A 555 10.82 10.33 9.45
N ARG A 556 11.48 10.86 10.47
CA ARG A 556 10.82 11.30 11.71
C ARG A 556 9.78 12.39 11.44
N ARG A 557 10.12 13.38 10.61
CA ARG A 557 9.19 14.46 10.27
C ARG A 557 7.96 13.93 9.53
N LEU A 558 8.14 12.95 8.65
CA LEU A 558 7.05 12.29 7.96
C LEU A 558 6.10 11.60 8.96
N VAL A 559 6.67 10.75 9.83
CA VAL A 559 5.93 10.06 10.90
C VAL A 559 5.20 11.06 11.81
N ASP A 560 5.86 12.15 12.23
CA ASP A 560 5.26 13.19 13.07
C ASP A 560 4.15 13.99 12.34
N THR A 561 4.23 14.12 11.01
CA THR A 561 3.22 14.83 10.20
C THR A 561 1.95 13.98 10.02
N GLU A 562 2.09 12.66 9.86
CA GLU A 562 0.98 11.72 9.77
C GLU A 562 0.30 11.48 11.13
N LEU A 563 1.07 11.50 12.24
CA LEU A 563 0.53 11.31 13.59
C LEU A 563 -0.25 12.53 14.13
N ARG A 564 -0.14 13.73 13.54
CA ARG A 564 -0.83 14.95 14.00
C ARG A 564 -1.16 15.95 12.88
N PRO A 565 -2.40 16.00 12.36
CA PRO A 565 -2.86 17.05 11.46
C PRO A 565 -3.24 18.36 12.20
N GLN A 566 -2.38 18.87 13.09
CA GLN A 566 -2.51 20.23 13.65
C GLN A 566 -1.15 20.93 13.81
N PRO A 567 -1.09 22.25 13.55
CA PRO A 567 0.17 22.99 13.56
C PRO A 567 0.63 23.26 15.00
N ALA A 568 1.45 22.37 15.55
CA ALA A 568 2.15 22.62 16.80
C ALA A 568 3.37 23.52 16.55
N LEU A 569 3.13 24.83 16.52
CA LEU A 569 4.16 25.82 16.80
C LEU A 569 4.52 25.74 18.28
N THR A 570 5.50 24.92 18.65
CA THR A 570 6.24 25.08 19.90
C THR A 570 7.72 24.81 19.71
N ASP A 571 8.46 25.82 20.16
CA ASP A 571 9.89 26.06 20.11
C ASP A 571 10.73 25.00 20.87
N SER A 572 12.02 24.99 20.54
CA SER A 572 13.15 24.21 21.08
C SER A 572 13.18 22.69 20.82
N ASP A 573 13.89 22.30 19.75
CA ASP A 573 14.95 21.29 19.87
C ASP A 573 16.10 21.62 18.92
N GLU A 574 17.30 21.36 19.41
CA GLU A 574 18.56 21.93 18.94
C GLU A 574 18.92 21.48 17.52
N VAL A 575 18.81 22.39 16.56
CA VAL A 575 19.25 22.20 15.17
C VAL A 575 20.73 21.75 15.15
N PRO A 576 21.07 20.58 14.55
CA PRO A 576 22.43 20.09 14.45
C PRO A 576 23.39 21.14 13.89
N SER A 577 24.60 21.22 14.46
CA SER A 577 25.55 22.31 14.16
C SER A 577 25.93 22.43 12.67
N GLY A 578 25.83 21.34 11.90
CA GLY A 578 26.02 21.31 10.45
C GLY A 578 24.95 22.08 9.66
N TYR A 579 23.68 22.00 10.08
CA TYR A 579 22.55 22.67 9.42
C TYR A 579 22.66 24.20 9.54
N ARG A 580 23.20 24.70 10.67
CA ARG A 580 23.46 26.14 10.85
C ARG A 580 24.45 26.67 9.81
N LYS A 581 25.51 25.92 9.49
CA LYS A 581 26.50 26.31 8.46
C LYS A 581 25.93 26.26 7.04
N GLN A 582 25.18 25.21 6.70
CA GLN A 582 24.60 25.08 5.35
C GLN A 582 23.51 26.11 5.07
N VAL A 583 22.67 26.44 6.07
CA VAL A 583 21.68 27.52 5.96
C VAL A 583 22.38 28.88 5.85
N GLU A 584 23.44 29.12 6.61
CA GLU A 584 24.23 30.35 6.52
C GLU A 584 24.91 30.48 5.14
N GLU A 585 25.41 29.38 4.57
CA GLU A 585 25.96 29.35 3.20
C GLU A 585 24.90 29.56 2.13
N TYR A 586 23.70 28.99 2.30
CA TYR A 586 22.57 29.19 1.39
C TYR A 586 22.09 30.65 1.38
N PHE A 587 21.91 31.29 2.55
CA PHE A 587 21.57 32.71 2.64
C PHE A 587 22.72 33.64 2.22
N ARG A 588 23.98 33.21 2.37
CA ARG A 588 25.16 33.91 1.84
C ARG A 588 25.27 33.81 0.31
N ALA A 589 24.84 32.70 -0.28
CA ALA A 589 24.73 32.53 -1.73
C ALA A 589 23.56 33.35 -2.30
N LEU A 590 22.43 33.41 -1.58
CA LEU A 590 21.25 34.19 -1.97
C LEU A 590 21.47 35.71 -1.85
N SER A 591 22.24 36.16 -0.84
CA SER A 591 22.65 37.57 -0.71
C SER A 591 23.73 37.98 -1.71
N ARG A 592 24.53 37.03 -2.22
CA ARG A 592 25.44 37.26 -3.36
C ARG A 592 24.72 37.27 -4.70
N SER A 593 23.65 36.49 -4.88
CA SER A 593 22.86 36.46 -6.12
C SER A 593 21.90 37.65 -6.26
N SER A 594 21.45 38.24 -5.15
CA SER A 594 20.61 39.45 -5.13
C SER A 594 21.39 40.77 -5.18
N GLY A 595 22.73 40.72 -5.22
CA GLY A 595 23.63 41.88 -5.10
C GLY A 595 24.36 42.34 -6.37
N ARG A 596 23.83 42.14 -7.58
CA ARG A 596 24.42 42.73 -8.81
C ARG A 596 23.52 43.82 -9.41
N PRO A 597 23.88 45.11 -9.29
CA PRO A 597 23.19 46.19 -9.99
C PRO A 597 23.53 46.14 -11.48
N GLY A 598 22.49 46.24 -12.31
CA GLY A 598 22.62 46.26 -13.77
C GLY A 598 23.53 47.38 -14.26
N ARG A 599 24.34 47.07 -15.27
CA ARG A 599 24.95 48.07 -16.14
C ARG A 599 24.80 47.68 -17.60
N GLN A 600 24.02 48.51 -18.28
CA GLN A 600 23.91 48.69 -19.72
C GLN A 600 25.27 48.63 -20.41
N ARG A 601 25.33 47.93 -21.55
CA ARG A 601 25.50 48.55 -22.86
C ARG A 601 25.15 47.58 -23.97
#